data_AF-A0A0C2YDN9-F1
#
_entry.id   AF-A0A0C2YDN9-F1
#
_cell.length_a   1.000
_cell.length_b   1.000
_cell.length_c   1.000
_cell.angle_alpha   90.00
_cell.angle_beta   90.00
_cell.angle_gamma   90.00
#
_symmetry.space_group_name_H-M   'P 1'
#
loop_
_entity.id
_entity.type
_entity.pdbx_description
1 polymer ?
#
loop_
_entity_poly.entity_id
_entity_poly.type
_entity_poly.pdbx_seq_one_letter_code
_entity_poly.pdbx_strand_id
1 'polypeptide(L)'
;MGELIRKTPSRRNPFPDHEEWPLVFTHGDLSLSNVMLSDDGTLWIVDWADSGFYPPWMEALGVYRYENHPQSWKRLRWLIVGPTPLQQKNWEYFGKVCERYASMEPREATWPP
;
A
#
# COMPACT_ATOMS: atom_id res chain seq x y z
N MET A 1 2.82 -23.35 45.85
CA MET A 1 2.90 -22.00 45.29
C MET A 1 3.94 -22.01 44.18
N GLY A 2 3.50 -21.90 42.92
CA GLY A 2 4.38 -21.94 41.75
C GLY A 2 3.61 -22.40 40.52
N GLU A 3 2.67 -21.59 40.05
CA GLU A 3 1.90 -21.84 38.83
C GLU A 3 2.84 -21.69 37.61
N LEU A 4 2.96 -22.76 36.83
CA LEU A 4 3.75 -22.78 35.60
C LEU A 4 3.00 -21.96 34.54
N ILE A 5 3.32 -20.67 34.43
CA ILE A 5 2.78 -19.81 33.37
C ILE A 5 3.19 -20.40 32.01
N ARG A 6 2.19 -20.94 31.31
CA ARG A 6 2.31 -21.38 29.93
C ARG A 6 2.72 -20.18 29.07
N LYS A 7 3.96 -20.17 28.56
CA LYS A 7 4.31 -19.29 27.44
C LYS A 7 3.62 -19.84 26.19
N THR A 8 2.43 -19.35 25.91
CA THR A 8 1.80 -19.49 24.58
C THR A 8 2.82 -19.00 23.56
N PRO A 9 3.12 -19.77 22.48
CA PRO A 9 4.04 -19.28 21.46
C PRO A 9 3.47 -17.98 20.93
N SER A 10 4.24 -16.89 21.00
CA SER A 10 3.84 -15.63 20.38
C SER A 10 3.47 -15.95 18.94
N ARG A 11 2.19 -15.79 18.57
CA ARG A 11 1.81 -15.64 17.18
C ARG A 11 2.58 -14.41 16.71
N ARG A 12 3.77 -14.58 16.12
CA ARG A 12 4.49 -13.48 15.50
C ARG A 12 3.52 -12.90 14.49
N ASN A 13 2.96 -11.74 14.79
CA ASN A 13 2.20 -11.00 13.82
C ASN A 13 3.19 -10.75 12.67
N PRO A 14 2.91 -11.18 11.43
CA PRO A 14 3.83 -10.95 10.31
C PRO A 14 4.01 -9.45 10.02
N PHE A 15 3.17 -8.61 10.64
CA PHE A 15 3.26 -7.17 10.63
C PHE A 15 4.05 -6.62 11.82
N PRO A 16 4.87 -5.56 11.61
CA PRO A 16 5.15 -4.63 12.69
C PRO A 16 3.81 -4.08 13.20
N ASP A 17 3.70 -3.86 14.51
CA ASP A 17 2.43 -3.54 15.15
C ASP A 17 1.70 -2.40 14.41
N HIS A 18 0.39 -2.54 14.17
CA HIS A 18 -0.43 -1.60 13.40
C HIS A 18 -0.36 -0.15 13.91
N GLU A 19 0.10 0.03 15.15
CA GLU A 19 0.41 1.33 15.78
C GLU A 19 1.49 2.12 15.03
N GLU A 20 2.31 1.49 14.19
CA GLU A 20 3.38 2.14 13.40
C GLU A 20 2.91 2.67 12.04
N TRP A 21 1.63 2.51 11.66
CA TRP A 21 1.16 2.82 10.31
C TRP A 21 0.24 4.03 10.29
N PRO A 22 0.78 5.25 10.39
CA PRO A 22 -0.03 6.46 10.33
C PRO A 22 -0.78 6.48 9.00
N LEU A 23 -2.05 6.86 9.05
CA LEU A 23 -2.80 7.13 7.84
C LEU A 23 -2.25 8.43 7.23
N VAL A 24 -1.66 8.30 6.04
CA VAL A 24 -1.18 9.44 5.25
C VAL A 24 -2.06 9.57 4.02
N PHE A 25 -2.16 10.78 3.49
CA PHE A 25 -2.85 10.99 2.24
C PHE A 25 -1.99 10.46 1.10
N THR A 26 -2.42 9.36 0.47
CA THR A 26 -1.75 8.74 -0.68
C THR A 26 -2.54 9.04 -1.95
N HIS A 27 -1.83 9.13 -3.07
CA HIS A 27 -2.41 9.28 -4.40
C HIS A 27 -3.11 7.98 -4.86
N GLY A 28 -2.50 6.82 -4.61
CA GLY A 28 -3.11 5.50 -4.86
C GLY A 28 -2.88 4.94 -6.27
N ASP A 29 -2.76 5.81 -7.27
CA ASP A 29 -2.37 5.45 -8.66
C ASP A 29 -1.21 6.30 -9.20
N LEU A 30 -0.18 6.55 -8.40
CA LEU A 30 0.90 7.43 -8.82
C LEU A 30 1.78 6.77 -9.90
N SER A 31 1.69 7.26 -11.13
CA SER A 31 2.41 6.75 -12.29
C SER A 31 2.90 7.90 -13.17
N LEU A 32 3.81 7.62 -14.12
CA LEU A 32 4.35 8.66 -14.99
C LEU A 32 3.27 9.36 -15.84
N SER A 33 2.14 8.71 -16.14
CA SER A 33 1.03 9.35 -16.87
C SER A 33 0.27 10.38 -16.04
N ASN A 34 0.41 10.32 -14.70
CA ASN A 34 -0.29 11.17 -13.76
C ASN A 34 0.62 12.28 -13.20
N VAL A 35 1.81 12.45 -13.78
CA VAL A 35 2.82 13.43 -13.40
C VAL A 35 3.18 14.31 -14.59
N MET A 36 3.09 15.63 -14.42
CA MET A 36 3.47 16.62 -15.44
C MET A 36 4.52 17.57 -14.89
N LEU A 37 5.53 17.92 -15.68
CA LEU A 37 6.53 18.92 -15.34
C LEU A 37 6.33 20.15 -16.23
N SER A 38 6.05 21.30 -15.62
CA SER A 38 5.92 22.59 -16.31
C SER A 38 7.29 23.17 -16.66
N ASP A 39 7.32 24.11 -17.63
CA ASP A 39 8.54 24.75 -18.11
C ASP A 39 9.29 25.54 -17.01
N ASP A 40 8.57 25.98 -15.98
CA ASP A 40 9.13 26.67 -14.80
C ASP A 40 9.70 25.71 -13.74
N GLY A 41 9.66 24.40 -14.00
CA GLY A 41 10.12 23.36 -13.08
C GLY A 41 9.06 22.90 -12.08
N THR A 42 7.81 23.37 -12.16
CA THR A 42 6.73 22.93 -11.27
C THR A 42 6.27 21.52 -11.63
N LEU A 43 6.26 20.62 -10.64
CA LEU A 43 5.73 19.27 -10.79
C LEU A 43 4.25 19.23 -10.38
N TRP A 44 3.38 18.83 -11.29
CA TRP A 44 1.96 18.64 -11.08
C TRP A 44 1.62 17.15 -10.99
N ILE A 45 0.79 16.81 -10.02
CA ILE A 45 0.20 15.48 -9.85
C ILE A 45 -1.30 15.58 -10.10
N VAL A 46 -1.81 14.75 -11.00
CA VAL A 46 -3.22 14.74 -11.44
C VAL A 46 -3.83 13.36 -11.25
N ASP A 47 -5.14 13.26 -11.44
CA ASP A 47 -5.90 12.00 -11.32
C ASP A 47 -5.96 11.40 -9.90
N TRP A 48 -6.52 12.18 -8.99
CA TRP A 48 -6.66 11.84 -7.56
C TRP A 48 -7.86 10.92 -7.26
N ALA A 49 -8.43 10.23 -8.25
CA ALA A 49 -9.64 9.43 -8.07
C ALA A 49 -9.44 8.23 -7.10
N ASP A 50 -8.24 7.66 -7.09
CA ASP A 50 -7.84 6.54 -6.21
C ASP A 50 -7.29 7.01 -4.84
N SER A 51 -7.28 8.33 -4.59
CA SER A 51 -6.61 8.90 -3.42
C SER A 51 -7.39 8.72 -2.13
N GLY A 52 -6.67 8.67 -1.01
CA GLY A 52 -7.28 8.50 0.30
C GLY A 52 -6.26 8.41 1.43
N PHE A 53 -6.77 8.22 2.65
CA PHE A 53 -5.96 8.05 3.84
C PHE A 53 -5.63 6.57 4.06
N TYR A 54 -4.40 6.20 3.74
CA TYR A 54 -3.93 4.81 3.78
C TYR A 54 -2.57 4.72 4.46
N PRO A 55 -2.13 3.52 4.88
CA PRO A 55 -0.74 3.33 5.29
C PRO A 55 0.24 3.76 4.18
N PRO A 56 1.42 4.32 4.51
CA PRO A 56 2.35 4.88 3.52
C PRO A 56 2.81 3.87 2.46
N TRP A 57 2.84 2.58 2.82
CA TRP A 57 3.21 1.51 1.89
C TRP A 57 2.20 1.31 0.76
N MET A 58 0.97 1.80 0.90
CA MET A 58 -0.06 1.65 -0.12
C MET A 58 0.21 2.48 -1.39
N GLU A 59 0.99 3.56 -1.30
CA GLU A 59 1.41 4.35 -2.47
C GLU A 59 2.24 3.53 -3.47
N ALA A 60 3.02 2.57 -2.96
CA ALA A 60 3.80 1.68 -3.82
C ALA A 60 2.90 0.91 -4.79
N LEU A 61 1.64 0.63 -4.42
CA LEU A 61 0.73 -0.10 -5.29
C LEU A 61 0.55 0.60 -6.63
N GLY A 62 0.31 1.92 -6.65
CA GLY A 62 0.19 2.69 -7.89
C GLY A 62 1.50 2.71 -8.69
N VAL A 63 2.64 2.90 -8.02
CA VAL A 63 3.96 2.99 -8.67
C VAL A 63 4.42 1.68 -9.32
N TYR A 64 4.06 0.54 -8.74
CA TYR A 64 4.39 -0.80 -9.26
C TYR A 64 3.29 -1.42 -10.12
N ARG A 65 2.06 -0.88 -10.14
CA ARG A 65 0.92 -1.37 -10.95
C ARG A 65 1.25 -1.52 -12.43
N TYR A 66 2.08 -0.64 -12.96
CA TYR A 66 2.46 -0.62 -14.36
C TYR A 66 3.95 -0.99 -14.55
N GLU A 67 4.23 -2.10 -15.23
CA GLU A 67 5.60 -2.56 -15.48
C GLU A 67 6.24 -1.97 -16.74
N ASN A 68 5.41 -1.49 -17.67
CA ASN A 68 5.80 -0.94 -18.96
C ASN A 68 6.20 0.55 -18.89
N HIS A 69 7.04 0.90 -17.93
CA HIS A 69 7.57 2.26 -17.79
C HIS A 69 9.04 2.36 -18.23
N PRO A 70 9.49 3.56 -18.67
CA PRO A 70 10.89 3.84 -18.95
C PRO A 70 11.81 3.50 -17.76
N GLN A 71 13.05 3.11 -18.04
CA GLN A 71 14.03 2.77 -16.99
C GLN A 71 14.34 3.96 -16.05
N SER A 72 14.23 5.19 -16.55
CA SER A 72 14.35 6.40 -15.73
C SER A 72 13.30 6.43 -14.61
N TRP A 73 12.04 6.10 -14.92
CA TRP A 73 10.97 5.99 -13.91
C TRP A 73 11.25 4.87 -12.91
N LYS A 74 11.67 3.69 -13.40
CA LYS A 74 11.99 2.54 -12.53
C LYS A 74 13.09 2.88 -11.52
N ARG A 75 14.06 3.71 -11.91
CA ARG A 75 15.13 4.21 -11.03
C ARG A 75 14.66 5.23 -9.99
N LEU A 76 13.53 5.91 -10.21
CA LEU A 76 12.99 6.88 -9.25
C LEU A 76 12.05 6.25 -8.22
N ARG A 77 11.57 5.02 -8.44
CA ARG A 77 10.63 4.34 -7.54
C ARG A 77 11.08 4.33 -6.08
N TRP A 78 12.36 4.08 -5.82
CA TRP A 78 12.89 4.07 -4.43
C TRP A 78 12.81 5.45 -3.76
N LEU A 79 12.89 6.53 -4.52
CA LEU A 79 12.74 7.90 -4.01
C LEU A 79 11.28 8.19 -3.66
N ILE A 80 10.33 7.69 -4.47
CA ILE A 80 8.90 7.95 -4.32
C ILE A 80 8.31 7.12 -3.16
N VAL A 81 8.62 5.81 -3.12
CA VAL A 81 7.93 4.87 -2.21
C VAL A 81 8.86 4.04 -1.32
N GLY A 82 10.15 4.38 -1.29
CA GLY A 82 11.14 3.68 -0.47
C GLY A 82 11.54 2.29 -1.02
N PRO A 83 12.24 1.47 -0.23
CA PRO A 83 12.84 0.22 -0.70
C PRO A 83 11.81 -0.87 -1.06
N THR A 84 11.97 -1.44 -2.25
CA THR A 84 11.09 -2.48 -2.85
C THR A 84 10.80 -3.71 -1.98
N PRO A 85 11.78 -4.32 -1.25
CA PRO A 85 11.53 -5.58 -0.53
C PRO A 85 10.44 -5.48 0.54
N LEU A 86 10.32 -4.32 1.20
CA LEU A 86 9.28 -4.08 2.20
C LEU A 86 7.90 -3.94 1.55
N GLN A 87 7.84 -3.23 0.42
CA GLN A 87 6.61 -3.01 -0.33
C GLN A 87 6.04 -4.31 -0.90
N GLN A 88 6.90 -5.13 -1.49
CA GLN A 88 6.50 -6.44 -2.03
C GLN A 88 5.96 -7.36 -0.92
N LYS A 89 6.63 -7.40 0.25
CA LYS A 89 6.16 -8.19 1.40
C LYS A 89 4.77 -7.74 1.88
N ASN A 90 4.53 -6.43 1.96
CA ASN A 90 3.25 -5.87 2.36
C ASN A 90 2.15 -6.19 1.34
N TRP A 91 2.46 -6.11 0.04
CA TRP A 91 1.54 -6.46 -1.03
C TRP A 91 1.16 -7.94 -1.05
N GLU A 92 2.14 -8.85 -1.01
CA GLU A 92 1.88 -10.29 -1.02
C GLU A 92 0.99 -10.70 0.15
N TYR A 93 1.15 -10.05 1.30
CA TYR A 93 0.26 -10.26 2.43
C TYR A 93 -1.13 -9.68 2.16
N PHE A 94 -1.23 -8.42 1.74
CA PHE A 94 -2.51 -7.75 1.48
C PHE A 94 -3.33 -8.50 0.44
N GLY A 95 -2.71 -8.90 -0.67
CA GLY A 95 -3.34 -9.74 -1.71
C GLY A 95 -3.88 -11.05 -1.13
N LYS A 96 -3.10 -11.79 -0.34
CA LYS A 96 -3.57 -13.03 0.32
C LYS A 96 -4.74 -12.80 1.29
N VAL A 97 -4.77 -11.64 1.96
CA VAL A 97 -5.88 -11.26 2.84
C VAL A 97 -7.11 -10.91 2.01
N CYS A 98 -6.97 -10.04 1.01
CA CYS A 98 -8.04 -9.70 0.09
C CYS A 98 -8.63 -10.95 -0.57
N GLU A 99 -7.81 -11.86 -1.09
CA GLU A 99 -8.27 -13.15 -1.65
C GLU A 99 -9.06 -13.99 -0.63
N ARG A 100 -8.63 -14.00 0.64
CA ARG A 100 -9.34 -14.73 1.70
C ARG A 100 -10.71 -14.14 2.02
N TYR A 101 -10.87 -12.83 1.87
CA TYR A 101 -12.09 -12.11 2.23
C TYR A 101 -12.91 -11.64 1.02
N ALA A 102 -12.40 -11.84 -0.19
CA ALA A 102 -13.08 -11.60 -1.45
C ALA A 102 -14.12 -12.70 -1.64
N SER A 103 -15.39 -12.34 -1.54
CA SER A 103 -16.49 -13.18 -2.03
C SER A 103 -16.81 -12.78 -3.47
N MET A 104 -17.01 -13.76 -4.34
CA MET A 104 -17.56 -13.52 -5.69
C MET A 104 -19.04 -13.13 -5.62
N GLU A 105 -19.73 -13.54 -4.55
CA GLU A 105 -21.07 -13.09 -4.21
C GLU A 105 -20.98 -11.64 -3.69
N PRO A 106 -21.72 -10.68 -4.28
CA PRO A 106 -21.93 -9.37 -3.68
C PRO A 106 -22.43 -9.57 -2.25
N ARG A 107 -21.88 -8.83 -1.29
CA ARG A 107 -22.46 -8.83 0.07
C ARG A 107 -23.82 -8.15 -0.03
N GLU A 108 -24.89 -8.92 -0.19
CA GLU A 108 -26.23 -8.37 -0.17
C GLU A 108 -26.48 -7.67 1.16
N ALA A 109 -26.84 -6.38 1.05
CA ALA A 109 -27.52 -5.55 2.03
C ALA A 109 -26.83 -5.36 3.41
N THR A 110 -25.92 -4.40 3.48
CA THR A 110 -26.00 -3.26 4.43
C THR A 110 -24.94 -2.23 4.05
N TRP A 111 -25.23 -1.38 3.07
CA TRP A 111 -24.58 -0.08 2.99
C TRP A 111 -25.29 0.83 4.00
N PRO A 112 -24.61 1.46 4.97
CA PRO A 112 -25.29 2.39 5.87
C PRO A 112 -25.83 3.58 5.06
N PRO A 113 -26.97 4.16 5.44
CA PRO A 113 -27.54 5.33 4.76
C PRO A 113 -26.58 6.52 4.75
#